data_AF-A0A5N7DJD8-F1
#
_entry.id   AF-A0A5N7DJD8-F1
#
_cell.length_a   1.000
_cell.length_b   1.000
_cell.length_c   1.000
_cell.angle_alpha   90.00
_cell.angle_beta   90.00
_cell.angle_gamma   90.00
#
_symmetry.space_group_name_H-M   'P 1'
#
loop_
_entity.id
_entity.type
_entity.pdbx_description
1 polymer ?
#
loop_
_entity_poly.entity_id
_entity_poly.type
_entity_poly.pdbx_seq_one_letter_code
_entity_poly.pdbx_strand_id
1 'polypeptide(L)'
;MPLTYGTAYESLLDRLEIKKGEKVGILIINGAGGVGAMASQIARWVLELPVMITTASRPETIDFTKKMGATHVINHREDLKKQIDELHLDVPIKYVYITYSTSQYLGVCSDIIAPLGKVCSIVQSPDMNMYGTQFMSKSLTFVWCWLGSRMYHGVDTNQWKKLEELSALIDAGKIKCHLTRRLQLDLEGIKEAHRILESGKAIGKTILISYDTVEIYQQYGSIIEQMTKDKFAEKGATEQTLFISMRSMPPIHTTSFVAPENVTVDDLKEVQFPEGVHVDIHQEA
;
A
#
# COMPACT_ATOMS: atom_id res chain seq x y z
N MET A 1 -0.51 2.57 1.03
CA MET A 1 -0.79 1.13 1.23
C MET A 1 -2.10 0.66 0.57
N PRO A 2 -3.22 1.41 0.56
CA PRO A 2 -4.50 0.91 0.05
C PRO A 2 -4.44 0.31 -1.35
N LEU A 3 -3.92 1.06 -2.33
CA LEU A 3 -3.78 0.58 -3.71
C LEU A 3 -2.91 -0.68 -3.81
N THR A 4 -1.71 -0.65 -3.22
CA THR A 4 -0.77 -1.78 -3.27
C THR A 4 -1.31 -3.03 -2.57
N TYR A 5 -2.04 -2.85 -1.47
CA TYR A 5 -2.68 -3.95 -0.75
C TYR A 5 -3.85 -4.51 -1.54
N GLY A 6 -4.77 -3.66 -2.02
CA GLY A 6 -5.90 -4.11 -2.84
C GLY A 6 -5.43 -4.89 -4.07
N THR A 7 -4.44 -4.37 -4.80
CA THR A 7 -3.88 -5.05 -5.98
C THR A 7 -3.25 -6.40 -5.61
N ALA A 8 -2.41 -6.44 -4.57
CA ALA A 8 -1.74 -7.67 -4.15
C ALA A 8 -2.72 -8.70 -3.59
N TYR A 9 -3.70 -8.26 -2.80
CA TYR A 9 -4.76 -9.09 -2.25
C TYR A 9 -5.58 -9.73 -3.37
N GLU A 10 -6.10 -8.94 -4.31
CA GLU A 10 -6.87 -9.50 -5.43
C GLU A 10 -6.02 -10.44 -6.28
N SER A 11 -4.75 -10.07 -6.54
CA SER A 11 -3.86 -10.92 -7.33
C SER A 11 -3.64 -12.29 -6.68
N LEU A 12 -3.30 -12.31 -5.38
CA LEU A 12 -2.92 -13.54 -4.69
C LEU A 12 -4.14 -14.36 -4.23
N LEU A 13 -5.15 -13.71 -3.63
CA LEU A 13 -6.30 -14.39 -3.03
C LEU A 13 -7.44 -14.62 -4.03
N ASP A 14 -7.74 -13.67 -4.91
CA ASP A 14 -8.88 -13.80 -5.83
C ASP A 14 -8.47 -14.43 -7.17
N ARG A 15 -7.33 -14.02 -7.74
CA ARG A 15 -6.92 -14.43 -9.10
C ARG A 15 -6.08 -15.70 -9.10
N LEU A 16 -5.06 -15.74 -8.25
CA LEU A 16 -4.25 -16.95 -8.06
C LEU A 16 -4.96 -17.97 -7.16
N GLU A 17 -5.91 -17.53 -6.34
CA GLU A 17 -6.69 -18.38 -5.43
C GLU A 17 -5.82 -19.15 -4.42
N ILE A 18 -4.70 -18.55 -4.02
CA ILE A 18 -3.72 -19.17 -3.12
C ILE A 18 -4.41 -19.48 -1.79
N LYS A 19 -4.20 -20.71 -1.30
CA LYS A 19 -4.74 -21.11 0.00
C LYS A 19 -3.72 -20.85 1.10
N LYS A 20 -4.23 -20.38 2.24
CA LYS A 20 -3.42 -20.18 3.43
C LYS A 20 -2.79 -21.52 3.88
N GLY A 21 -1.49 -21.50 4.17
CA GLY A 21 -0.74 -22.66 4.64
C GLY A 21 -0.41 -23.70 3.56
N GLU A 22 -0.63 -23.39 2.29
CA GLU A 22 -0.28 -24.27 1.19
C GLU A 22 1.24 -24.51 1.13
N LYS A 23 1.66 -25.78 1.00
CA LYS A 23 3.08 -26.16 0.97
C LYS A 23 3.69 -26.01 -0.42
N VAL A 24 3.70 -24.78 -0.92
CA VAL A 24 4.17 -24.41 -2.26
C VAL A 24 4.99 -23.12 -2.23
N GLY A 25 5.72 -22.88 -3.31
CA GLY A 25 6.45 -21.64 -3.55
C GLY A 25 5.69 -20.65 -4.43
N ILE A 26 5.93 -19.36 -4.17
CA ILE A 26 5.59 -18.26 -5.09
C ILE A 26 6.85 -17.50 -5.50
N LEU A 27 6.94 -17.16 -6.79
CA LEU A 27 7.95 -16.24 -7.33
C LEU A 27 7.31 -14.88 -7.64
N ILE A 28 7.79 -13.81 -7.00
CA ILE A 28 7.39 -12.44 -7.26
C ILE A 28 8.49 -11.74 -8.05
N ILE A 29 8.22 -11.46 -9.32
CA ILE A 29 9.14 -10.73 -10.19
C ILE A 29 9.09 -9.24 -9.83
N ASN A 30 10.27 -8.64 -9.61
CA ASN A 30 10.49 -7.26 -9.19
C ASN A 30 9.88 -6.94 -7.80
N GLY A 31 10.20 -7.79 -6.81
CA GLY A 31 9.60 -7.76 -5.47
C GLY A 31 9.94 -6.54 -4.60
N ALA A 32 10.82 -5.64 -5.03
CA ALA A 32 11.18 -4.43 -4.29
C ALA A 32 10.28 -3.22 -4.58
N GLY A 33 9.40 -3.29 -5.60
CA GLY A 33 8.41 -2.24 -5.88
C GLY A 33 7.25 -2.23 -4.88
N GLY A 34 6.37 -1.22 -4.96
CA GLY A 34 5.27 -1.06 -3.99
C GLY A 34 4.30 -2.25 -3.92
N VAL A 35 3.86 -2.77 -5.07
CA VAL A 35 2.96 -3.95 -5.08
C VAL A 35 3.73 -5.22 -4.73
N GLY A 36 4.93 -5.42 -5.26
CA GLY A 36 5.78 -6.56 -4.94
C GLY A 36 6.06 -6.68 -3.44
N ALA A 37 6.41 -5.58 -2.79
CA ALA A 37 6.65 -5.51 -1.35
C ALA A 37 5.42 -5.89 -0.52
N MET A 38 4.23 -5.45 -0.94
CA MET A 38 2.98 -5.81 -0.26
C MET A 38 2.60 -7.26 -0.50
N ALA A 39 2.73 -7.75 -1.74
CA ALA A 39 2.50 -9.15 -2.08
C ALA A 39 3.45 -10.08 -1.30
N SER A 40 4.71 -9.69 -1.10
CA SER A 40 5.66 -10.40 -0.24
C SER A 40 5.15 -10.57 1.18
N GLN A 41 4.63 -9.50 1.78
CA GLN A 41 4.10 -9.54 3.15
C GLN A 41 2.82 -10.38 3.23
N ILE A 42 1.92 -10.27 2.25
CA ILE A 42 0.71 -11.11 2.19
C ILE A 42 1.08 -12.58 2.04
N ALA A 43 1.93 -12.93 1.06
CA ALA A 43 2.36 -14.30 0.82
C ALA A 43 2.99 -14.93 2.08
N ARG A 44 3.84 -14.18 2.78
CA ARG A 44 4.60 -14.70 3.92
C ARG A 44 3.81 -14.71 5.23
N TRP A 45 3.10 -13.64 5.56
CA TRP A 45 2.52 -13.43 6.90
C TRP A 45 1.01 -13.60 6.97
N VAL A 46 0.31 -13.55 5.83
CA VAL A 46 -1.15 -13.76 5.76
C VAL A 46 -1.46 -15.15 5.21
N LEU A 47 -0.87 -15.50 4.07
CA LEU A 47 -1.03 -16.80 3.40
C LEU A 47 -0.07 -17.86 3.95
N GLU A 48 0.91 -17.48 4.76
CA GLU A 48 1.82 -18.40 5.46
C GLU A 48 2.53 -19.38 4.52
N LEU A 49 2.89 -18.93 3.30
CA LEU A 49 3.63 -19.76 2.36
C LEU A 49 5.07 -20.02 2.87
N PRO A 50 5.56 -21.27 2.77
CA PRO A 50 6.89 -21.62 3.25
C PRO A 50 7.99 -21.02 2.37
N VAL A 51 7.75 -20.89 1.06
CA VAL A 51 8.72 -20.37 0.10
C VAL A 51 8.14 -19.17 -0.62
N MET A 52 8.76 -18.01 -0.41
CA MET A 52 8.46 -16.77 -1.11
C MET A 52 9.76 -16.21 -1.68
N ILE A 53 9.86 -16.26 -3.01
CA ILE A 53 11.03 -15.87 -3.77
C ILE A 53 10.74 -14.55 -4.43
N THR A 54 11.68 -13.62 -4.35
CA THR A 54 11.57 -12.33 -5.06
C THR A 54 12.74 -12.15 -6.00
N THR A 55 12.53 -11.36 -7.05
CA THR A 55 13.66 -10.90 -7.86
C THR A 55 14.08 -9.48 -7.52
N ALA A 56 15.38 -9.26 -7.34
CA ALA A 56 16.00 -7.97 -7.08
C ALA A 56 17.46 -7.97 -7.58
N SER A 57 17.98 -6.82 -8.02
CA SER A 57 19.28 -6.74 -8.71
C SER A 57 20.27 -5.76 -8.10
N ARG A 58 19.88 -5.03 -7.05
CA ARG A 58 20.74 -4.05 -6.35
C ARG A 58 20.77 -4.34 -4.84
N PRO A 59 21.90 -4.11 -4.15
CA PRO A 59 22.03 -4.42 -2.72
C PRO A 59 20.88 -3.88 -1.87
N GLU A 60 20.47 -2.63 -2.10
CA GLU A 60 19.39 -1.98 -1.36
C GLU A 60 18.00 -2.58 -1.66
N THR A 61 17.78 -3.10 -2.87
CA THR A 61 16.53 -3.78 -3.24
C THR A 61 16.45 -5.20 -2.68
N ILE A 62 17.60 -5.88 -2.62
CA ILE A 62 17.74 -7.21 -2.01
C ILE A 62 17.48 -7.12 -0.50
N ASP A 63 18.10 -6.16 0.18
CA ASP A 63 17.88 -5.97 1.62
C ASP A 63 16.42 -5.57 1.92
N PHE A 64 15.87 -4.67 1.11
CA PHE A 64 14.47 -4.25 1.27
C PHE A 64 13.49 -5.41 1.10
N THR A 65 13.62 -6.23 0.05
CA THR A 65 12.65 -7.31 -0.20
C THR A 65 12.74 -8.43 0.85
N LYS A 66 13.94 -8.71 1.40
CA LYS A 66 14.11 -9.59 2.57
C LYS A 66 13.34 -9.07 3.78
N LYS A 67 13.43 -7.77 4.09
CA LYS A 67 12.64 -7.14 5.17
C LYS A 67 11.13 -7.24 4.95
N MET A 68 10.68 -7.29 3.70
CA MET A 68 9.27 -7.47 3.34
C MET A 68 8.81 -8.94 3.37
N GLY A 69 9.68 -9.88 3.73
CA GLY A 69 9.33 -11.28 3.97
C GLY A 69 9.95 -12.28 2.99
N ALA A 70 10.80 -11.84 2.05
CA ALA A 70 11.43 -12.75 1.08
C ALA A 70 12.28 -13.80 1.78
N THR A 71 11.94 -15.06 1.54
CA THR A 71 12.74 -16.20 2.02
C THR A 71 13.98 -16.39 1.15
N HIS A 72 13.84 -16.11 -0.15
CA HIS A 72 14.91 -16.21 -1.13
C HIS A 72 14.86 -14.99 -2.05
N VAL A 73 16.03 -14.55 -2.53
CA VAL A 73 16.15 -13.43 -3.48
C VAL A 73 17.09 -13.85 -4.60
N ILE A 74 16.62 -13.71 -5.83
CA ILE A 74 17.38 -14.02 -7.06
C ILE A 74 17.49 -12.78 -7.95
N ASN A 75 18.46 -12.75 -8.85
CA ASN A 75 18.72 -11.62 -9.72
C ASN A 75 18.00 -11.76 -11.08
N HIS A 76 17.05 -10.87 -11.37
CA HIS A 76 16.33 -10.82 -12.66
C HIS A 76 17.18 -10.30 -13.83
N ARG A 77 18.44 -9.95 -13.61
CA ARG A 77 19.40 -9.63 -14.67
C ARG A 77 20.23 -10.84 -15.11
N GLU A 78 20.06 -11.96 -14.43
CA GLU A 78 20.77 -13.20 -14.68
C GLU A 78 19.76 -14.31 -15.04
N ASP A 79 20.25 -15.51 -15.29
CA ASP A 79 19.41 -16.66 -15.61
C ASP A 79 18.55 -17.03 -14.39
N LEU A 80 17.26 -16.73 -14.47
CA LEU A 80 16.32 -16.99 -13.39
C LEU A 80 16.09 -18.50 -13.18
N LYS A 81 16.06 -19.30 -14.24
CA LYS A 81 15.78 -20.73 -14.14
C LYS A 81 16.93 -21.44 -13.43
N LYS A 82 18.17 -21.13 -13.85
CA LYS A 82 19.39 -21.65 -13.22
C LYS A 82 19.44 -21.31 -11.73
N GLN A 83 19.22 -20.03 -11.38
CA GLN A 83 19.21 -19.62 -9.97
C GLN A 83 18.15 -20.34 -9.14
N ILE A 84 16.94 -20.55 -9.70
CA ILE A 84 15.90 -21.32 -9.01
C ILE A 84 16.32 -22.77 -8.79
N ASP A 85 16.94 -23.41 -9.77
CA ASP A 85 17.39 -24.80 -9.66
C ASP A 85 18.48 -24.95 -8.58
N GLU A 86 19.37 -23.95 -8.44
CA GLU A 86 20.42 -23.88 -7.42
C GLU A 86 19.87 -23.66 -5.99
N LEU A 87 18.62 -23.22 -5.83
CA LEU A 87 18.01 -23.08 -4.50
C LEU A 87 17.61 -24.42 -3.88
N HIS A 88 17.53 -25.50 -4.68
CA HIS A 88 17.18 -26.85 -4.22
C HIS A 88 15.92 -26.89 -3.32
N LEU A 89 14.85 -26.24 -3.76
CA LEU A 89 13.62 -26.07 -2.98
C LEU A 89 12.91 -27.40 -2.73
N ASP A 90 12.45 -27.61 -1.50
CA ASP A 90 11.69 -28.80 -1.09
C ASP A 90 10.22 -28.78 -1.56
N VAL A 91 9.75 -27.65 -2.09
CA VAL A 91 8.36 -27.46 -2.55
C VAL A 91 8.33 -26.90 -3.97
N PRO A 92 7.32 -27.26 -4.78
CA PRO A 92 7.21 -26.74 -6.13
C PRO A 92 6.78 -25.27 -6.14
N ILE A 93 7.25 -24.51 -7.14
CA ILE A 93 6.74 -23.16 -7.40
C ILE A 93 5.44 -23.30 -8.19
N LYS A 94 4.30 -23.12 -7.51
CA LYS A 94 2.95 -23.19 -8.12
C LYS A 94 2.46 -21.85 -8.62
N TYR A 95 3.06 -20.76 -8.14
CA TYR A 95 2.59 -19.41 -8.41
C TYR A 95 3.71 -18.50 -8.88
N VAL A 96 3.42 -17.68 -9.90
CA VAL A 96 4.29 -16.57 -10.29
C VAL A 96 3.48 -15.29 -10.37
N TYR A 97 4.03 -14.20 -9.82
CA TYR A 97 3.42 -12.89 -9.83
C TYR A 97 4.33 -11.86 -10.49
N ILE A 98 3.88 -11.30 -11.60
CA ILE A 98 4.64 -10.36 -12.42
C ILE A 98 4.17 -8.93 -12.14
N THR A 99 5.09 -8.10 -11.65
CA THR A 99 4.82 -6.68 -11.33
C THR A 99 5.51 -5.71 -12.29
N TYR A 100 6.27 -6.21 -13.27
CA TYR A 100 6.98 -5.41 -14.27
C TYR A 100 7.26 -6.23 -15.55
N SER A 101 7.08 -5.63 -16.72
CA SER A 101 7.36 -6.18 -18.06
C SER A 101 6.88 -7.62 -18.34
N THR A 102 5.57 -7.85 -18.46
CA THR A 102 5.01 -9.21 -18.68
C THR A 102 5.66 -9.96 -19.84
N SER A 103 5.82 -9.33 -21.01
CA SER A 103 6.39 -9.96 -22.20
C SER A 103 7.77 -10.56 -21.93
N GLN A 104 8.59 -9.84 -21.15
CA GLN A 104 9.95 -10.24 -20.84
C GLN A 104 10.00 -11.51 -20.00
N TYR A 105 9.06 -11.68 -19.06
CA TYR A 105 9.13 -12.76 -18.08
C TYR A 105 8.23 -13.95 -18.41
N LEU A 106 7.27 -13.81 -19.33
CA LEU A 106 6.26 -14.85 -19.58
C LEU A 106 6.89 -16.21 -19.93
N GLY A 107 7.85 -16.23 -20.85
CA GLY A 107 8.54 -17.46 -21.28
C GLY A 107 9.28 -18.15 -20.13
N VAL A 108 10.18 -17.44 -19.45
CA VAL A 108 10.97 -17.99 -18.34
C VAL A 108 10.10 -18.39 -17.15
N CYS A 109 8.98 -17.70 -16.91
CA CYS A 109 8.01 -18.11 -15.90
C CYS A 109 7.41 -19.48 -16.22
N SER A 110 7.14 -19.77 -17.49
CA SER A 110 6.63 -21.07 -17.92
C SER A 110 7.65 -22.20 -17.69
N ASP A 111 8.95 -21.90 -17.80
CA ASP A 111 10.03 -22.87 -17.56
C ASP A 111 10.19 -23.17 -16.06
N ILE A 112 10.05 -22.16 -15.21
CA ILE A 112 10.20 -22.25 -13.75
C ILE A 112 9.00 -22.93 -13.08
N ILE A 113 7.78 -22.55 -13.46
CA ILE A 113 6.58 -22.95 -12.73
C ILE A 113 6.28 -24.44 -12.89
N ALA A 114 5.78 -25.06 -11.83
CA ALA A 114 5.35 -26.46 -11.85
C ALA A 114 4.09 -26.66 -12.69
N PRO A 115 3.82 -27.89 -13.19
CA PRO A 115 2.57 -28.20 -13.89
C PRO A 115 1.31 -27.79 -13.13
N LEU A 116 0.30 -27.35 -13.87
CA LEU A 116 -0.97 -26.82 -13.35
C LEU A 116 -0.76 -25.60 -12.42
N GLY A 117 0.33 -24.87 -12.62
CA GLY A 117 0.62 -23.62 -11.90
C GLY A 117 -0.13 -22.43 -12.49
N LYS A 118 -0.12 -21.31 -11.76
CA LYS A 118 -0.78 -20.08 -12.16
C LYS A 118 0.18 -18.89 -12.19
N VAL A 119 0.08 -18.10 -13.24
CA VAL A 119 0.82 -16.84 -13.44
C VAL A 119 -0.18 -15.69 -13.39
N CYS A 120 0.06 -14.70 -12.53
CA CYS A 120 -0.72 -13.47 -12.49
C CYS A 120 0.14 -12.27 -12.87
N SER A 121 -0.40 -11.34 -13.64
CA SER A 121 0.26 -10.08 -13.96
C SER A 121 -0.66 -8.87 -13.77
N ILE A 122 -0.05 -7.75 -13.38
CA ILE A 122 -0.69 -6.43 -13.21
C ILE A 122 -0.20 -5.37 -14.20
N VAL A 123 0.72 -5.74 -15.09
CA VAL A 123 1.34 -4.83 -16.06
C VAL A 123 0.99 -5.27 -17.48
N GLN A 124 0.29 -4.40 -18.19
CA GLN A 124 -0.10 -4.66 -19.58
C GLN A 124 1.13 -4.92 -20.45
N SER A 125 0.94 -5.74 -21.46
CA SER A 125 1.95 -6.07 -22.45
C SER A 125 1.35 -5.99 -23.84
N PRO A 126 2.04 -5.38 -24.82
CA PRO A 126 1.58 -5.36 -26.19
C PRO A 126 1.68 -6.76 -26.84
N ASP A 127 2.58 -7.60 -26.35
CA ASP A 127 2.84 -8.95 -26.84
C ASP A 127 2.79 -9.98 -25.71
N MET A 128 2.09 -11.09 -25.97
CA MET A 128 1.92 -12.20 -25.04
C MET A 128 2.18 -13.51 -25.77
N ASN A 129 3.42 -13.75 -26.14
CA ASN A 129 3.75 -14.96 -26.88
C ASN A 129 3.77 -16.18 -25.94
N MET A 130 2.70 -16.97 -25.96
CA MET A 130 2.64 -18.27 -25.28
C MET A 130 2.95 -19.45 -26.23
N TYR A 131 2.99 -19.22 -27.54
CA TYR A 131 3.28 -20.26 -28.50
C TYR A 131 4.76 -20.69 -28.39
N GLY A 132 5.01 -22.00 -28.39
CA GLY A 132 6.37 -22.55 -28.21
C GLY A 132 6.91 -22.47 -26.77
N THR A 133 6.11 -22.02 -25.81
CA THR A 133 6.45 -22.02 -24.38
C THR A 133 5.86 -23.24 -23.67
N GLN A 134 6.20 -23.43 -22.39
CA GLN A 134 5.67 -24.53 -21.58
C GLN A 134 4.22 -24.33 -21.11
N PHE A 135 3.55 -23.23 -21.48
CA PHE A 135 2.17 -22.95 -21.06
C PHE A 135 1.20 -24.08 -21.43
N MET A 136 1.28 -24.58 -22.66
CA MET A 136 0.40 -25.67 -23.11
C MET A 136 0.81 -27.01 -22.48
N SER A 137 2.10 -27.37 -22.52
CA SER A 137 2.59 -28.67 -22.02
C SER A 137 2.39 -28.86 -20.52
N LYS A 138 2.50 -27.78 -19.74
CA LYS A 138 2.28 -27.79 -18.29
C LYS A 138 0.86 -27.40 -17.87
N SER A 139 -0.06 -27.15 -18.82
CA SER A 139 -1.43 -26.71 -18.55
C SER A 139 -1.49 -25.54 -17.56
N LEU A 140 -0.70 -24.51 -17.84
CA LEU A 140 -0.57 -23.35 -16.97
C LEU A 140 -1.76 -22.40 -17.13
N THR A 141 -2.16 -21.78 -16.03
CA THR A 141 -3.14 -20.67 -16.07
C THR A 141 -2.39 -19.34 -16.13
N PHE A 142 -2.83 -18.45 -17.01
CA PHE A 142 -2.46 -17.05 -16.97
C PHE A 142 -3.69 -16.20 -16.62
N VAL A 143 -3.53 -15.23 -15.71
CA VAL A 143 -4.62 -14.35 -15.29
C VAL A 143 -4.15 -12.91 -15.13
N TRP A 144 -4.95 -11.99 -15.65
CA TRP A 144 -4.77 -10.56 -15.41
C TRP A 144 -5.41 -10.15 -14.09
N CYS A 145 -4.74 -9.25 -13.36
CA CYS A 145 -5.34 -8.56 -12.23
C CYS A 145 -5.33 -7.04 -12.48
N TRP A 146 -6.50 -6.45 -12.61
CA TRP A 146 -6.66 -5.01 -12.59
C TRP A 146 -7.59 -4.66 -11.43
N LEU A 147 -7.04 -3.95 -10.43
CA LEU A 147 -7.78 -3.52 -9.23
C LEU A 147 -9.07 -2.75 -9.58
N GLY A 148 -9.08 -2.07 -10.73
CA GLY A 148 -10.24 -1.31 -11.21
C GLY A 148 -11.36 -2.14 -11.85
N SER A 149 -11.13 -3.41 -12.23
CA SER A 149 -12.09 -4.20 -13.03
C SER A 149 -13.49 -4.25 -12.41
N ARG A 150 -13.57 -4.52 -11.11
CA ARG A 150 -14.84 -4.65 -10.38
C ARG A 150 -15.65 -3.35 -10.42
N MET A 151 -15.00 -2.23 -10.07
CA MET A 151 -15.64 -0.91 -10.06
C MET A 151 -16.00 -0.45 -11.48
N TYR A 152 -15.09 -0.63 -12.43
CA TYR A 152 -15.28 -0.20 -13.81
C TYR A 152 -16.45 -0.93 -14.50
N HIS A 153 -16.64 -2.22 -14.19
CA HIS A 153 -17.71 -3.02 -14.77
C HIS A 153 -18.94 -3.18 -13.86
N GLY A 154 -18.97 -2.53 -12.69
CA GLY A 154 -20.10 -2.62 -11.75
C GLY A 154 -20.32 -4.00 -11.13
N VAL A 155 -19.26 -4.82 -11.03
CA VAL A 155 -19.34 -6.19 -10.49
C VAL A 155 -18.70 -6.25 -9.12
N ASP A 156 -19.47 -6.65 -8.09
CA ASP A 156 -18.99 -6.83 -6.72
C ASP A 156 -18.20 -5.60 -6.23
N THR A 157 -18.88 -4.45 -6.18
CA THR A 157 -18.27 -3.15 -5.87
C THR A 157 -18.02 -2.94 -4.37
N ASN A 158 -18.49 -3.84 -3.50
CA ASN A 158 -18.34 -3.74 -2.05
C ASN A 158 -16.96 -4.22 -1.57
N GLN A 159 -15.91 -3.50 -1.97
CA GLN A 159 -14.51 -3.87 -1.72
C GLN A 159 -13.89 -3.22 -0.47
N TRP A 160 -14.65 -2.41 0.27
CA TRP A 160 -14.16 -1.64 1.43
C TRP A 160 -13.71 -2.52 2.61
N LYS A 161 -14.34 -3.69 2.81
CA LYS A 161 -13.98 -4.65 3.88
C LYS A 161 -12.50 -5.08 3.84
N LYS A 162 -11.90 -5.10 2.65
CA LYS A 162 -10.46 -5.39 2.50
C LYS A 162 -9.59 -4.34 3.17
N LEU A 163 -10.04 -3.08 3.22
CA LEU A 163 -9.29 -2.01 3.88
C LEU A 163 -9.41 -2.10 5.40
N GLU A 164 -10.53 -2.59 5.94
CA GLU A 164 -10.63 -2.93 7.36
C GLU A 164 -9.69 -4.08 7.74
N GLU A 165 -9.65 -5.13 6.92
CA GLU A 165 -8.71 -6.23 7.12
C GLU A 165 -7.26 -5.73 7.10
N LEU A 166 -6.90 -4.85 6.15
CA LEU A 166 -5.60 -4.21 6.13
C LEU A 166 -5.31 -3.46 7.44
N SER A 167 -6.27 -2.69 7.97
CA SER A 167 -6.09 -1.99 9.25
C SER A 167 -5.76 -2.98 10.37
N ALA A 168 -6.57 -4.03 10.53
CA ALA A 168 -6.34 -5.05 11.55
C ALA A 168 -4.99 -5.77 11.39
N LEU A 169 -4.55 -6.02 10.15
CA LEU A 169 -3.24 -6.63 9.87
C LEU A 169 -2.07 -5.70 10.21
N ILE A 170 -2.25 -4.39 10.06
CA ILE A 170 -1.27 -3.37 10.48
C ILE A 170 -1.20 -3.30 12.00
N ASP A 171 -2.35 -3.22 12.68
CA ASP A 171 -2.42 -3.15 14.14
C ASP A 171 -1.83 -4.40 14.80
N ALA A 172 -2.03 -5.58 14.18
CA ALA A 172 -1.40 -6.83 14.60
C ALA A 172 0.09 -6.93 14.24
N GLY A 173 0.68 -5.94 13.56
CA GLY A 173 2.08 -5.92 13.15
C GLY A 173 2.46 -6.93 12.06
N LYS A 174 1.48 -7.61 11.45
CA LYS A 174 1.70 -8.59 10.37
C LYS A 174 2.08 -7.92 9.05
N ILE A 175 1.43 -6.79 8.75
CA ILE A 175 1.75 -5.95 7.61
C ILE A 175 2.40 -4.66 8.11
N LYS A 176 3.55 -4.34 7.54
CA LYS A 176 4.32 -3.14 7.82
C LYS A 176 4.26 -2.17 6.65
N CYS A 177 4.32 -0.89 6.99
CA CYS A 177 4.41 0.18 6.01
C CYS A 177 5.68 0.06 5.17
N HIS A 178 5.53 0.01 3.86
CA HIS A 178 6.62 -0.05 2.88
C HIS A 178 6.93 1.32 2.26
N LEU A 179 6.62 2.39 2.99
CA LEU A 179 6.95 3.76 2.62
C LEU A 179 8.46 3.96 2.75
N THR A 180 9.10 4.43 1.69
CA THR A 180 10.56 4.67 1.65
C THR A 180 10.91 6.11 1.39
N ARG A 181 10.00 6.88 0.79
CA ARG A 181 10.26 8.26 0.39
C ARG A 181 9.04 9.14 0.58
N ARG A 182 9.28 10.31 1.17
CA ARG A 182 8.32 11.41 1.30
C ARG A 182 8.85 12.56 0.44
N LEU A 183 8.01 13.08 -0.44
CA LEU A 183 8.28 14.26 -1.24
C LEU A 183 7.23 15.32 -0.90
N GLN A 184 7.52 16.58 -1.16
CA GLN A 184 6.55 17.66 -0.98
C GLN A 184 5.48 17.58 -2.07
N LEU A 185 4.22 17.86 -1.75
CA LEU A 185 3.18 18.04 -2.75
C LEU A 185 3.25 19.46 -3.31
N ASP A 186 4.24 19.68 -4.17
CA ASP A 186 4.39 20.86 -5.01
C ASP A 186 4.82 20.43 -6.43
N LEU A 187 5.00 21.39 -7.34
CA LEU A 187 5.38 21.09 -8.73
C LEU A 187 6.70 20.31 -8.83
N GLU A 188 7.68 20.65 -8.00
CA GLU A 188 9.01 20.02 -8.05
C GLU A 188 8.99 18.61 -7.45
N GLY A 189 8.25 18.41 -6.36
CA GLY A 189 8.01 17.10 -5.77
C GLY A 189 7.22 16.18 -6.70
N ILE A 190 6.24 16.70 -7.44
CA ILE A 190 5.53 15.92 -8.48
C ILE A 190 6.50 15.51 -9.60
N LYS A 191 7.28 16.45 -10.15
CA LYS A 191 8.30 16.15 -11.19
C LYS A 191 9.30 15.11 -10.71
N GLU A 192 9.80 15.25 -9.49
CA GLU A 192 10.74 14.31 -8.89
C GLU A 192 10.11 12.93 -8.64
N ALA A 193 8.85 12.88 -8.19
CA ALA A 193 8.11 11.64 -8.03
C ALA A 193 7.98 10.89 -9.36
N HIS A 194 7.63 11.59 -10.43
CA HIS A 194 7.57 11.04 -11.79
C HIS A 194 8.94 10.56 -12.27
N ARG A 195 9.99 11.39 -12.14
CA ARG A 195 11.36 11.04 -12.53
C ARG A 195 11.84 9.76 -11.82
N ILE A 196 11.57 9.62 -10.53
CA ILE A 196 11.91 8.41 -9.77
C ILE A 196 11.14 7.20 -10.30
N LEU A 197 9.84 7.34 -10.54
CA LEU A 197 9.00 6.24 -11.02
C LEU A 197 9.43 5.77 -12.42
N GLU A 198 9.62 6.71 -13.34
CA GLU A 198 10.04 6.46 -14.73
C GLU A 198 11.46 5.89 -14.82
N SER A 199 12.33 6.19 -13.85
CA SER A 199 13.68 5.61 -13.79
C SER A 199 13.69 4.09 -13.55
N GLY A 200 12.57 3.50 -13.10
CA GLY A 200 12.49 2.10 -12.70
C GLY A 200 13.30 1.74 -11.45
N LYS A 201 13.83 2.75 -10.71
CA LYS A 201 14.68 2.55 -9.53
C LYS A 201 13.94 2.71 -8.20
N ALA A 202 12.65 3.03 -8.22
CA ALA A 202 11.83 3.17 -7.02
C ALA A 202 11.87 1.89 -6.15
N ILE A 203 11.89 2.07 -4.84
CA ILE A 203 11.85 0.99 -3.84
C ILE A 203 10.66 1.27 -2.93
N GLY A 204 9.80 0.28 -2.69
CA GLY A 204 8.60 0.46 -1.88
C GLY A 204 7.67 1.52 -2.45
N LYS A 205 7.24 2.48 -1.61
CA LYS A 205 6.30 3.53 -1.99
C LYS A 205 6.88 4.93 -1.74
N THR A 206 6.64 5.81 -2.71
CA THR A 206 6.78 7.27 -2.58
C THR A 206 5.41 7.88 -2.34
N ILE A 207 5.33 8.82 -1.40
CA ILE A 207 4.15 9.68 -1.21
C ILE A 207 4.55 11.14 -1.38
N LEU A 208 3.60 11.92 -1.87
CA LEU A 208 3.64 13.38 -1.82
C LEU A 208 2.86 13.81 -0.58
N ILE A 209 3.41 14.73 0.19
CA ILE A 209 2.80 15.28 1.40
C ILE A 209 2.70 16.79 1.22
N SER A 210 1.51 17.36 1.28
CA SER A 210 1.34 18.80 1.45
C SER A 210 1.39 19.14 2.93
N TYR A 211 1.90 20.32 3.23
CA TYR A 211 1.80 20.98 4.52
C TYR A 211 1.19 22.35 4.24
N ASP A 212 0.08 22.69 4.88
CA ASP A 212 -0.60 23.96 4.58
C ASP A 212 0.04 25.16 5.30
N THR A 213 0.72 24.96 6.43
CA THR A 213 1.85 25.81 6.95
C THR A 213 2.39 25.20 8.26
N VAL A 214 3.71 25.20 8.45
CA VAL A 214 4.38 24.76 9.69
C VAL A 214 4.51 25.92 10.69
N GLU A 215 4.51 27.13 10.16
CA GLU A 215 4.74 28.39 10.84
C GLU A 215 3.63 28.68 11.86
N ILE A 216 2.36 28.47 11.48
CA ILE A 216 1.20 28.66 12.37
C ILE A 216 1.20 27.65 13.51
N TYR A 217 1.58 26.39 13.25
CA TYR A 217 1.70 25.38 14.31
C TYR A 217 2.81 25.72 15.30
N GLN A 218 3.97 26.19 14.81
CA GLN A 218 5.05 26.66 15.70
C GLN A 218 4.62 27.86 16.54
N GLN A 219 3.79 28.75 15.99
CA GLN A 219 3.32 29.96 16.65
C GLN A 219 2.24 29.69 17.70
N TYR A 220 1.25 28.86 17.40
CA TYR A 220 0.05 28.69 18.23
C TYR A 220 -0.12 27.29 18.81
N GLY A 221 0.58 26.27 18.32
CA GLY A 221 0.34 24.86 18.66
C GLY A 221 0.52 24.53 20.14
N SER A 222 1.35 25.26 20.87
CA SER A 222 1.52 25.10 22.32
C SER A 222 0.40 25.72 23.15
N ILE A 223 -0.35 26.67 22.59
CA ILE A 223 -1.40 27.43 23.29
C ILE A 223 -2.80 27.20 22.71
N ILE A 224 -2.92 26.43 21.64
CA ILE A 224 -4.16 26.25 20.88
C ILE A 224 -5.27 25.65 21.74
N GLU A 225 -4.95 24.71 22.64
CA GLU A 225 -5.93 24.11 23.55
C GLU A 225 -6.52 25.17 24.49
N GLN A 226 -5.67 25.99 25.12
CA GLN A 226 -6.12 27.04 26.03
C GLN A 226 -6.89 28.13 25.27
N MET A 227 -6.39 28.55 24.11
CA MET A 227 -7.04 29.55 23.25
C MET A 227 -8.44 29.12 22.84
N THR A 228 -8.61 27.86 22.43
CA THR A 228 -9.92 27.30 22.09
C THR A 228 -10.83 27.27 23.31
N LYS A 229 -10.31 26.88 24.48
CA LYS A 229 -11.10 26.84 25.71
C LYS A 229 -11.61 28.21 26.14
N ASP A 230 -10.74 29.20 26.13
CA ASP A 230 -11.07 30.56 26.54
C ASP A 230 -12.11 31.18 25.62
N LYS A 231 -11.92 31.06 24.29
CA LYS A 231 -12.85 31.62 23.29
C LYS A 231 -14.24 31.02 23.35
N PHE A 232 -14.37 29.71 23.58
CA PHE A 232 -15.68 29.09 23.73
C PHE A 232 -16.30 29.33 25.12
N ALA A 233 -15.48 29.49 26.16
CA ALA A 233 -15.97 29.90 27.48
C ALA A 233 -16.59 31.31 27.45
N GLU A 234 -16.09 32.23 26.63
CA GLU A 234 -16.71 33.55 26.39
C GLU A 234 -18.14 33.44 25.83
N LYS A 235 -18.44 32.36 25.10
CA LYS A 235 -19.78 32.02 24.60
C LYS A 235 -20.60 31.17 25.58
N GLY A 236 -20.11 30.98 26.81
CA GLY A 236 -20.78 30.21 27.85
C GLY A 236 -20.58 28.69 27.76
N ALA A 237 -19.64 28.20 26.93
CA ALA A 237 -19.37 26.76 26.84
C ALA A 237 -18.79 26.19 28.15
N THR A 238 -19.29 25.03 28.55
CA THR A 238 -18.89 24.28 29.74
C THR A 238 -18.42 22.86 29.38
N GLU A 239 -17.94 22.09 30.35
CA GLU A 239 -17.56 20.67 30.17
C GLU A 239 -16.61 20.39 28.99
N GLN A 240 -15.52 21.17 28.91
CA GLN A 240 -14.57 21.07 27.81
C GLN A 240 -13.58 19.92 28.02
N THR A 241 -13.98 18.71 27.64
CA THR A 241 -13.26 17.48 27.98
C THR A 241 -13.13 16.53 26.80
N LEU A 242 -12.12 16.76 25.95
CA LEU A 242 -11.39 15.74 25.14
C LEU A 242 -10.46 16.46 24.15
N PHE A 243 -9.19 16.72 24.47
CA PHE A 243 -8.27 17.30 23.49
C PHE A 243 -7.46 16.22 22.75
N ILE A 244 -7.86 15.88 21.52
CA ILE A 244 -7.11 14.96 20.67
C ILE A 244 -6.27 15.77 19.68
N SER A 245 -4.94 15.62 19.76
CA SER A 245 -4.03 16.18 18.77
C SER A 245 -3.56 15.10 17.81
N MET A 246 -4.02 15.18 16.57
CA MET A 246 -3.51 14.35 15.50
C MET A 246 -2.24 14.97 14.94
N ARG A 247 -1.14 14.21 14.92
CA ARG A 247 0.13 14.62 14.29
C ARG A 247 0.06 14.46 12.76
N SER A 248 -1.02 14.97 12.16
CA SER A 248 -1.19 15.18 10.72
C SER A 248 -0.86 16.63 10.36
N MET A 249 -0.77 16.96 9.08
CA MET A 249 -0.63 18.34 8.63
C MET A 249 -1.73 18.67 7.61
N PRO A 250 -2.52 19.75 7.80
CA PRO A 250 -2.45 20.66 8.95
C PRO A 250 -2.73 19.92 10.28
N PRO A 251 -2.11 20.35 11.40
CA PRO A 251 -2.34 19.74 12.71
C PRO A 251 -3.81 19.86 13.05
N ILE A 252 -4.45 18.72 13.32
CA ILE A 252 -5.86 18.70 13.69
C ILE A 252 -5.96 18.53 15.20
N HIS A 253 -6.63 19.48 15.82
CA HIS A 253 -6.97 19.48 17.23
C HIS A 253 -8.48 19.38 17.35
N THR A 254 -8.96 18.37 18.06
CA THR A 254 -10.39 18.17 18.30
C THR A 254 -10.67 18.34 19.78
N THR A 255 -11.70 19.11 20.10
CA THR A 255 -12.24 19.25 21.47
C THR A 255 -13.76 19.13 21.47
N SER A 256 -14.30 18.55 22.53
CA SER A 256 -15.74 18.58 22.83
C SER A 256 -16.02 19.59 23.93
N PHE A 257 -17.23 20.15 23.93
CA PHE A 257 -17.77 21.06 24.94
C PHE A 257 -19.30 21.06 24.91
N VAL A 258 -19.93 21.53 25.98
CA VAL A 258 -21.39 21.73 26.08
C VAL A 258 -21.70 23.22 25.96
N ALA A 259 -22.47 23.60 24.95
CA ALA A 259 -22.96 24.97 24.77
C ALA A 259 -24.30 25.18 25.50
N PRO A 260 -24.60 26.39 26.00
CA PRO A 260 -25.91 26.73 26.55
C PRO A 260 -27.04 26.59 25.51
N GLU A 261 -28.26 26.26 25.93
CA GLU A 261 -29.42 26.07 25.04
C GLU A 261 -29.75 27.30 24.17
N ASN A 262 -29.34 28.50 24.61
CA ASN A 262 -29.56 29.76 23.90
C ASN A 262 -28.44 30.14 22.92
N VAL A 263 -27.43 29.28 22.74
CA VAL A 263 -26.30 29.49 21.82
C VAL A 263 -26.41 28.49 20.68
N THR A 264 -26.57 29.00 19.46
CA THR A 264 -26.67 28.16 18.26
C THR A 264 -25.29 27.75 17.73
N VAL A 265 -25.25 26.73 16.86
CA VAL A 265 -24.03 26.33 16.16
C VAL A 265 -23.47 27.48 15.31
N ASP A 266 -24.35 28.32 14.74
CA ASP A 266 -23.95 29.47 13.94
C ASP A 266 -23.27 30.54 14.81
N ASP A 267 -23.77 30.80 16.03
CA ASP A 267 -23.16 31.73 16.99
C ASP A 267 -21.74 31.30 17.42
N LEU A 268 -21.46 30.00 17.39
CA LEU A 268 -20.16 29.41 17.70
C LEU A 268 -19.21 29.49 16.49
N LYS A 269 -19.73 29.36 15.27
CA LYS A 269 -18.93 29.50 14.03
C LYS A 269 -18.46 30.93 13.78
N GLU A 270 -19.12 31.92 14.37
CA GLU A 270 -18.69 33.33 14.30
C GLU A 270 -17.45 33.64 15.16
N VAL A 271 -17.04 32.75 16.05
CA VAL A 271 -15.86 32.93 16.92
C VAL A 271 -14.59 33.06 16.06
N GLN A 272 -14.00 34.24 16.07
CA GLN A 272 -12.81 34.54 15.28
C GLN A 272 -11.56 33.94 15.94
N PHE A 273 -10.69 33.31 15.15
CA PHE A 273 -9.37 32.85 15.57
C PHE A 273 -8.28 33.65 14.83
N PRO A 274 -7.02 33.67 15.34
CA PRO A 274 -5.92 34.32 14.65
C PRO A 274 -5.76 33.83 13.20
N GLU A 275 -5.20 34.68 12.33
CA GLU A 275 -4.95 34.35 10.93
C GLU A 275 -4.16 33.04 10.80
N GLY A 276 -4.64 32.12 9.95
CA GLY A 276 -4.06 30.79 9.75
C GLY A 276 -4.63 29.69 10.66
N VAL A 277 -5.45 30.00 11.66
CA VAL A 277 -6.16 29.01 12.48
C VAL A 277 -7.58 28.82 11.93
N HIS A 278 -7.86 27.63 11.42
CA HIS A 278 -9.19 27.25 10.93
C HIS A 278 -9.91 26.39 11.97
N VAL A 279 -11.17 26.72 12.26
CA VAL A 279 -12.02 26.00 13.20
C VAL A 279 -13.31 25.59 12.50
N ASP A 280 -13.68 24.33 12.66
CA ASP A 280 -14.93 23.76 12.18
C ASP A 280 -15.72 23.19 13.36
N ILE A 281 -17.04 23.37 13.35
CA ILE A 281 -17.92 23.06 14.49
C ILE A 281 -19.10 22.25 13.98
N HIS A 282 -19.26 21.07 14.59
CA HIS A 282 -20.35 20.14 14.32
C HIS A 282 -21.08 19.84 15.62
N GLN A 283 -22.41 19.77 15.55
CA GLN A 283 -23.24 19.29 16.66
C GLN A 283 -23.34 17.77 16.57
N GLU A 284 -23.04 17.06 17.66
CA GLU A 284 -23.29 15.62 17.73
C GLU A 284 -24.81 15.37 17.74
N ALA A 285 -25.24 14.42 16.90
CA ALA A 285 -26.64 14.04 16.70
C ALA A 285 -27.06 12.90 17.65
#